data_AF-A0A6F8XLV6-F1
#
_entry.id   AF-A0A6F8XLV6-F1
#
_cell.length_a   1.000
_cell.length_b   1.000
_cell.length_c   1.000
_cell.angle_alpha   90.00
_cell.angle_beta   90.00
_cell.angle_gamma   90.00
#
_symmetry.space_group_name_H-M   'P 1'
#
loop_
_entity.id
_entity.type
_entity.pdbx_description
1 polymer ?
#
loop_
_entity_poly.entity_id
_entity_poly.type
_entity_poly.pdbx_seq_one_letter_code
_entity_poly.pdbx_strand_id
1 'polypeptide(L)'
;MRHQVRRDKGVHIDAAMLRTLAETAAGIGALATLSMTANLLALRGLDPRDVPGCVRVRVEWWSANVGTVLLVSAALTLLGLAGIAATATL
;
A
#
# COMPACT_ATOMS: atom_id res chain seq x y z
N MET A 1 29.84 7.10 -39.96
CA MET A 1 30.47 6.64 -38.70
C MET A 1 30.22 7.67 -37.61
N ARG A 2 29.90 7.19 -36.40
CA ARG A 2 29.84 7.90 -35.10
C ARG A 2 28.50 8.51 -34.69
N HIS A 3 27.69 7.64 -34.09
CA HIS A 3 27.20 7.78 -32.72
C HIS A 3 26.71 9.17 -32.32
N GLN A 4 25.49 9.51 -32.74
CA GLN A 4 24.65 10.42 -31.98
C GLN A 4 24.39 9.77 -30.62
N VAL A 5 25.13 10.30 -29.66
CA VAL A 5 25.20 9.93 -28.25
C VAL A 5 23.79 9.89 -27.67
N ARG A 6 23.42 8.70 -27.19
CA ARG A 6 22.25 8.36 -26.40
C ARG A 6 22.29 9.14 -25.08
N ARG A 7 22.06 10.46 -25.11
CA ARG A 7 22.04 11.33 -23.93
C ARG A 7 20.75 11.07 -23.14
N ASP A 8 20.97 10.50 -21.97
CA ASP A 8 20.31 10.86 -20.71
C ASP A 8 18.77 10.79 -20.71
N LYS A 9 18.24 9.56 -20.59
CA LYS A 9 16.89 9.36 -20.02
C LYS A 9 16.98 9.37 -18.49
N GLY A 10 17.62 10.39 -17.92
CA GLY A 10 17.46 10.70 -16.51
C GLY A 10 15.98 10.98 -16.30
N VAL A 11 15.29 10.13 -15.54
CA VAL A 11 13.92 10.40 -15.12
C VAL A 11 14.00 11.68 -14.29
N HIS A 12 13.70 12.84 -14.89
CA HIS A 12 13.57 14.08 -14.16
C HIS A 12 12.33 13.97 -13.29
N ILE A 13 12.56 13.57 -12.04
CA ILE A 13 11.52 13.59 -11.01
C ILE A 13 11.35 15.04 -10.58
N ASP A 14 10.31 15.69 -11.10
CA ASP A 14 9.91 17.02 -10.67
C ASP A 14 8.98 16.95 -9.44
N ALA A 15 8.80 18.10 -8.78
CA ALA A 15 7.99 18.19 -7.57
C ALA A 15 6.53 17.77 -7.81
N ALA A 16 6.00 17.99 -9.02
CA ALA A 16 4.67 17.59 -9.42
C ALA A 16 4.52 16.06 -9.48
N MET A 17 5.52 15.35 -10.01
CA MET A 17 5.54 13.89 -10.03
C MET A 17 5.68 13.29 -8.64
N LEU A 18 6.53 13.87 -7.77
CA LEU A 18 6.62 13.45 -6.36
C LEU A 18 5.30 13.60 -5.61
N ARG A 19 4.61 14.74 -5.81
CA ARG A 19 3.32 14.98 -5.18
C ARG A 19 2.26 13.99 -5.65
N THR A 20 2.19 13.72 -6.96
CA THR A 20 1.27 12.72 -7.53
C THR A 20 1.53 11.32 -6.96
N LEU A 21 2.80 10.92 -6.84
CA LEU A 21 3.18 9.65 -6.24
C LEU A 21 2.80 9.58 -4.76
N ALA A 22 3.02 10.67 -4.00
CA ALA A 22 2.70 10.76 -2.59
C ALA A 22 1.18 10.68 -2.34
N GLU A 23 0.37 11.38 -3.15
CA GLU A 23 -1.10 11.32 -3.12
C GLU A 23 -1.60 9.91 -3.47
N THR A 24 -1.03 9.28 -4.49
CA THR A 24 -1.39 7.92 -4.89
C THR A 24 -1.04 6.90 -3.79
N ALA A 25 0.17 7.01 -3.20
CA ALA A 25 0.61 6.15 -2.11
C ALA A 25 -0.26 6.32 -0.86
N ALA A 26 -0.60 7.56 -0.49
CA ALA A 26 -1.48 7.86 0.62
C ALA A 26 -2.88 7.28 0.39
N GLY A 27 -3.45 7.47 -0.81
CA GLY A 27 -4.76 6.96 -1.18
C GLY A 27 -4.83 5.44 -1.17
N ILE A 28 -3.87 4.76 -1.81
CA ILE A 28 -3.80 3.29 -1.84
C ILE A 28 -3.59 2.74 -0.43
N GLY A 29 -2.67 3.34 0.34
CA GLY A 29 -2.41 2.93 1.71
C GLY A 29 -3.65 3.05 2.60
N ALA A 30 -4.37 4.17 2.50
CA ALA A 30 -5.57 4.42 3.30
C ALA A 30 -6.68 3.41 2.96
N LEU A 31 -6.94 3.19 1.66
CA LEU A 31 -7.92 2.20 1.20
C LEU A 31 -7.55 0.78 1.66
N ALA A 32 -6.29 0.39 1.48
CA ALA A 32 -5.81 -0.92 1.92
C ALA A 32 -5.94 -1.08 3.45
N THR A 33 -5.65 -0.04 4.22
CA THR A 33 -5.80 -0.04 5.68
C THR A 33 -7.25 -0.23 6.09
N LEU A 34 -8.19 0.49 5.45
CA LEU A 34 -9.63 0.35 5.72
C LEU A 34 -10.13 -1.06 5.37
N SER A 35 -9.80 -1.56 4.18
CA SER A 35 -10.16 -2.90 3.75
C SER A 35 -9.61 -3.97 4.70
N MET A 36 -8.36 -3.82 5.13
CA MET A 36 -7.71 -4.81 5.98
C MET A 36 -8.20 -4.76 7.43
N THR A 37 -8.60 -3.57 7.90
CA THR A 37 -9.29 -3.41 9.20
C THR A 37 -10.65 -4.10 9.17
N ALA A 38 -11.43 -3.90 8.11
CA ALA A 38 -12.71 -4.60 7.93
C ALA A 38 -12.51 -6.12 7.85
N ASN A 39 -11.49 -6.59 7.14
CA ASN A 39 -11.14 -8.00 7.07
C ASN A 39 -10.75 -8.58 8.44
N LEU A 40 -9.97 -7.84 9.24
CA LEU A 40 -9.61 -8.24 10.61
C LEU A 40 -10.87 -8.37 11.49
N LEU A 41 -11.81 -7.42 11.40
CA LEU A 41 -13.06 -7.48 12.13
C LEU A 41 -13.90 -8.70 11.72
N ALA A 42 -13.98 -9.00 10.42
CA ALA A 42 -14.66 -10.18 9.93
C ALA A 42 -14.01 -11.48 10.43
N LEU A 43 -12.66 -11.56 10.43
CA LEU A 43 -11.92 -12.71 10.95
C LEU A 43 -12.12 -12.90 12.46
N ARG A 44 -12.21 -11.82 13.24
CA ARG A 44 -12.50 -11.89 14.68
C ARG A 44 -13.92 -12.36 15.01
N GLY A 45 -14.87 -12.11 14.11
CA GLY A 45 -16.26 -12.53 14.27
C GLY A 45 -16.54 -13.96 13.82
N LEU A 46 -15.59 -14.64 13.18
CA LEU A 46 -15.74 -16.00 12.70
C LEU A 46 -15.40 -17.02 13.80
N ASP A 47 -16.33 -17.94 14.08
CA ASP A 47 -16.00 -19.14 14.84
C ASP A 47 -15.22 -20.10 13.90
N PRO A 48 -13.99 -20.53 14.26
CA PRO A 48 -13.22 -21.48 13.47
C PRO A 48 -13.94 -22.79 13.16
N ARG A 49 -14.96 -23.16 13.95
CA ARG A 49 -15.78 -24.36 13.75
C ARG A 49 -16.77 -24.23 12.60
N ASP A 50 -17.19 -23.00 12.29
CA ASP A 50 -18.17 -22.72 11.24
C ASP A 50 -17.52 -22.49 9.86
N VAL A 51 -16.19 -22.51 9.78
CA VAL A 51 -15.45 -22.27 8.53
C VAL A 51 -15.43 -23.53 7.65
N PRO A 52 -16.04 -23.49 6.44
CA PRO A 52 -16.02 -24.61 5.51
C PRO A 52 -14.58 -24.99 5.11
N GLY A 53 -14.32 -26.29 4.97
CA GLY A 53 -12.99 -26.80 4.64
C GLY A 53 -12.38 -26.19 3.36
N CYS A 54 -13.20 -25.85 2.37
CA CYS A 54 -12.75 -25.25 1.11
C CYS A 54 -12.15 -23.84 1.25
N VAL A 55 -12.48 -23.10 2.32
CA VAL A 55 -11.98 -21.74 2.57
C VAL A 55 -11.06 -21.65 3.80
N ARG A 56 -10.96 -22.72 4.60
CA ARG A 56 -10.17 -22.76 5.83
C ARG A 56 -8.71 -22.36 5.64
N VAL A 57 -8.03 -22.92 4.63
CA VAL A 57 -6.63 -22.60 4.30
C VAL A 57 -6.46 -21.10 3.99
N ARG A 58 -7.43 -20.51 3.28
CA ARG A 58 -7.42 -19.07 2.97
C ARG A 58 -7.62 -18.24 4.24
N VAL A 59 -8.57 -18.61 5.09
CA VAL A 59 -8.83 -17.92 6.37
C VAL A 59 -7.63 -17.99 7.31
N GLU A 60 -6.97 -19.14 7.41
CA GLU A 60 -5.76 -19.32 8.22
C GLU A 60 -4.61 -18.46 7.70
N TRP A 61 -4.37 -18.46 6.38
CA TRP A 61 -3.37 -17.60 5.77
C TRP A 61 -3.67 -16.12 6.03
N TRP A 62 -4.91 -15.67 5.85
CA TRP A 62 -5.28 -14.28 6.12
C TRP A 62 -5.16 -13.94 7.60
N SER A 63 -5.57 -14.82 8.50
CA SER A 63 -5.43 -14.62 9.96
C SER A 63 -3.97 -14.43 10.37
N ALA A 64 -3.05 -15.20 9.77
CA ALA A 64 -1.62 -15.07 10.04
C ALA A 64 -1.00 -13.78 9.45
N ASN A 65 -1.50 -13.31 8.29
CA ASN A 65 -0.86 -12.22 7.53
C ASN A 65 -1.55 -10.86 7.64
N VAL A 66 -2.81 -10.81 8.10
CA VAL A 66 -3.63 -9.58 8.15
C VAL A 66 -2.95 -8.46 8.94
N GLY A 67 -2.27 -8.79 10.04
CA GLY A 67 -1.53 -7.82 10.86
C GLY A 67 -0.35 -7.20 10.09
N THR A 68 0.44 -8.02 9.39
CA THR A 68 1.56 -7.55 8.58
C THR A 68 1.09 -6.69 7.41
N VAL A 69 0.03 -7.10 6.71
CA VAL A 69 -0.49 -6.30 5.59
C VAL A 69 -1.09 -4.98 6.07
N LEU A 70 -1.73 -4.97 7.24
CA LEU A 70 -2.24 -3.74 7.85
C LEU A 70 -1.11 -2.77 8.23
N LEU A 71 -0.01 -3.29 8.80
CA LEU A 71 1.18 -2.49 9.10
C LEU A 71 1.81 -1.88 7.84
N VAL A 72 1.96 -2.67 6.79
CA VAL A 72 2.52 -2.19 5.50
C VAL A 72 1.61 -1.12 4.89
N SER A 73 0.29 -1.32 4.95
CA SER A 73 -0.69 -0.34 4.42
C SER A 73 -0.68 0.96 5.21
N ALA A 74 -0.60 0.88 6.54
CA ALA A 74 -0.49 2.05 7.41
C ALA A 74 0.82 2.80 7.15
N ALA A 75 1.94 2.09 7.02
CA ALA A 75 3.23 2.69 6.67
C ALA A 75 3.19 3.40 5.32
N LEU A 76 2.58 2.78 4.29
CA LEU A 76 2.42 3.40 2.98
C LEU A 76 1.58 4.69 3.05
N THR A 77 0.52 4.67 3.87
CA THR A 77 -0.33 5.84 4.12
C THR A 77 0.48 6.98 4.74
N LEU A 78 1.24 6.68 5.80
CA LEU A 78 2.06 7.66 6.51
C LEU A 78 3.18 8.22 5.64
N LEU A 79 3.83 7.38 4.83
CA LEU A 79 4.86 7.82 3.88
C LEU A 79 4.27 8.73 2.80
N GLY A 80 3.10 8.40 2.25
CA GLY A 80 2.40 9.25 1.30
C GLY A 80 2.03 10.61 1.91
N LEU A 81 1.46 10.62 3.11
CA LEU A 81 1.13 11.85 3.83
C LEU A 81 2.37 12.70 4.16
N ALA A 82 3.47 12.06 4.58
CA ALA A 82 4.73 12.75 4.83
C ALA A 82 5.30 13.36 3.54
N GLY A 83 5.19 12.66 2.40
CA GLY A 83 5.58 13.18 1.10
C GLY A 83 4.74 14.39 0.66
N ILE A 84 3.43 14.36 0.89
CA ILE A 84 2.55 15.52 0.64
C ILE A 84 2.95 16.69 1.54
N ALA A 85 3.16 16.45 2.83
CA ALA A 85 3.54 17.50 3.78
C ALA A 85 4.90 18.12 3.42
N ALA A 86 5.90 17.31 3.08
CA ALA A 86 7.23 17.77 2.70
C ALA A 86 7.23 18.57 1.38
N THR A 87 6.37 18.20 0.43
CA THR A 87 6.23 18.93 -0.84
C THR A 87 5.37 20.18 -0.73
N ALA A 88 4.50 20.27 0.28
CA ALA A 88 3.73 21.49 0.58
C ALA A 88 4.59 22.59 1.24
N THR A 89 5.75 22.23 1.80
CA THR A 89 6.67 23.18 2.45
C THR A 89 7.78 23.72 1.54
N LEU A 90 7.85 23.25 0.28
CA LEU A 90 8.78 23.69 -0.76
C LEU A 90 8.15 24.77 -1.63
#